data_AF-A0A518ETY7-F1
#
_entry.id   AF-A0A518ETY7-F1
#
_cell.length_a   1.000
_cell.length_b   1.000
_cell.length_c   1.000
_cell.angle_alpha   90.00
_cell.angle_beta   90.00
_cell.angle_gamma   90.00
#
_symmetry.space_group_name_H-M   'P 1'
#
loop_
_entity.id
_entity.type
_entity.pdbx_description
1 polymer ?
#
loop_
_entity_poly.entity_id
_entity_poly.type
_entity_poly.pdbx_seq_one_letter_code
_entity_poly.pdbx_strand_id
1 'polypeptide(L)'
;MPTSSDPKALPGLLFPGPRSKSGAILATIGLALAVSGCGPGREAGARHGEAGATPVEAPVSEPTGTRSVNDRVAPGPPGTTDHGAESTTAAATEVPTIEALAAELLVPPAELVIVTDPALRMEGDPETYPLPKTVGGVAVKIVRERHPSTGVLMRIKTVKADSAEAESGPVLHGPEWTYFDTAALASIQWWKENVAHGPVQHWWRVGTKKSEGRFKDGERDGLRREYAKNGQMKSQGAYDAGVAIGVHEEWFPSGQRMRSETFANGALDGLRQVWDRDGLIVLRESYDRGVRDGLWSDFHPGDGDPREWGNYDQGARTGVWQRGSEDGVILESVHYVDDRRHGLAKIWNPAGSLIEEVTYVHGAKTGLRRTWYDDGVVQSEGELEDGLRTAYWSYYKADGTLNELWSGEYSEDQRVGPGDPPAPAGNAGEDGDEGPR
;
A
#
# COMPACT_ATOMS: atom_id res chain seq x y z
N MET A 1 2.68 -61.58 43.21
CA MET A 1 3.72 -61.63 44.26
C MET A 1 5.07 -61.78 43.58
N PRO A 2 6.17 -61.17 44.08
CA PRO A 2 6.32 -60.32 45.28
C PRO A 2 6.58 -58.83 44.92
N THR A 3 5.92 -57.86 45.58
CA THR A 3 6.36 -57.06 46.76
C THR A 3 7.63 -56.24 46.52
N SER A 4 7.61 -54.91 46.62
CA SER A 4 7.98 -54.12 47.83
C SER A 4 8.65 -52.84 47.26
N SER A 5 8.54 -51.60 47.73
CA SER A 5 8.10 -50.98 48.99
C SER A 5 8.03 -49.45 48.77
N ASP A 6 6.95 -48.84 49.25
CA ASP A 6 6.78 -47.41 49.64
C ASP A 6 7.81 -46.96 50.72
N PRO A 7 7.73 -45.74 51.32
CA PRO A 7 7.49 -44.37 50.83
C PRO A 7 8.47 -43.35 51.51
N LYS A 8 8.37 -42.03 51.24
CA LYS A 8 8.49 -40.97 52.29
C LYS A 8 8.19 -39.54 51.81
N ALA A 9 7.04 -39.05 52.29
CA ALA A 9 6.75 -37.78 52.97
C ALA A 9 7.42 -36.42 52.58
N LEU A 10 6.51 -35.47 52.29
CA LEU A 10 6.48 -33.98 52.39
C LEU A 10 7.07 -33.39 53.71
N PRO A 11 7.11 -32.04 54.00
CA PRO A 11 6.55 -30.84 53.31
C PRO A 11 7.48 -29.58 53.26
N GLY A 12 7.01 -28.46 52.67
CA GLY A 12 7.42 -27.11 53.14
C GLY A 12 7.61 -25.98 52.09
N LEU A 13 6.54 -25.19 51.88
CA LEU A 13 6.48 -23.71 51.92
C LEU A 13 7.67 -22.84 51.42
N LEU A 14 7.43 -22.02 50.37
CA LEU A 14 7.46 -20.52 50.39
C LEU A 14 7.63 -19.92 48.98
N PHE A 15 6.68 -19.06 48.58
CA PHE A 15 6.82 -18.02 47.56
C PHE A 15 7.80 -16.92 48.03
N PRO A 16 8.51 -16.18 47.14
CA PRO A 16 7.91 -15.00 46.50
C PRO A 16 8.39 -14.63 45.07
N GLY A 17 7.47 -14.05 44.29
CA GLY A 17 7.56 -12.71 43.67
C GLY A 17 8.65 -12.38 42.63
N PRO A 18 8.29 -11.72 41.50
CA PRO A 18 9.22 -11.37 40.43
C PRO A 18 10.06 -10.13 40.76
N ARG A 19 11.32 -10.14 40.30
CA ARG A 19 12.25 -9.01 40.42
C ARG A 19 12.07 -8.03 39.25
N SER A 20 11.74 -6.80 39.60
CA SER A 20 12.02 -5.59 38.83
C SER A 20 13.53 -5.42 38.62
N LYS A 21 13.93 -5.03 37.40
CA LYS A 21 15.12 -4.21 37.17
C LYS A 21 14.85 -3.20 36.07
N SER A 22 14.70 -1.95 36.52
CA SER A 22 14.92 -0.73 35.75
C SER A 22 16.31 -0.74 35.11
N GLY A 23 16.37 -0.36 33.83
CA GLY A 23 17.59 0.00 33.12
C GLY A 23 17.31 1.23 32.28
N ALA A 24 17.62 2.40 32.83
CA ALA A 24 17.63 3.66 32.09
C ALA A 24 18.82 3.66 31.12
N ILE A 25 18.57 3.94 29.83
CA ILE A 25 19.58 4.46 28.92
C ILE A 25 19.01 5.67 28.20
N LEU A 26 19.76 6.76 28.30
CA LEU A 26 19.49 8.10 27.82
C LEU A 26 19.44 8.20 26.29
N ALA A 27 18.62 9.17 25.88
CA ALA A 27 18.42 9.73 24.56
C ALA A 27 19.71 10.03 23.77
N THR A 28 19.60 9.91 22.44
CA THR A 28 20.18 10.85 21.48
C THR A 28 19.28 10.88 20.24
N ILE A 29 18.35 11.84 20.20
CA ILE A 29 17.59 12.20 19.00
C ILE A 29 18.45 13.17 18.19
N GLY A 30 18.88 12.72 17.02
CA GLY A 30 19.55 13.56 16.02
C GLY A 30 18.54 14.50 15.37
N LEU A 31 18.70 15.79 15.66
CA LEU A 31 18.05 16.92 15.02
C LEU A 31 18.61 17.09 13.59
N ALA A 32 17.81 16.80 12.55
CA ALA A 32 18.14 17.17 11.18
C ALA A 32 17.42 18.47 10.81
N LEU A 33 18.20 19.55 10.79
CA LEU A 33 17.82 20.89 10.35
C LEU A 33 17.57 20.94 8.84
N ALA A 34 16.43 21.51 8.48
CA ALA A 34 16.13 21.97 7.12
C ALA A 34 16.99 23.20 6.79
N VAL A 35 17.59 23.21 5.60
CA VAL A 35 18.19 24.41 5.00
C VAL A 35 17.30 24.84 3.84
N SER A 36 16.52 25.89 4.06
CA SER A 36 15.85 26.65 3.00
C SER A 36 16.83 27.66 2.41
N GLY A 37 17.07 27.59 1.11
CA GLY A 37 17.77 28.60 0.33
C GLY A 37 16.78 29.63 -0.22
N CYS A 38 16.98 30.90 0.16
CA CYS A 38 16.28 32.07 -0.35
C CYS A 38 17.01 32.64 -1.58
N GLY A 39 16.27 33.12 -2.58
CA GLY A 39 16.80 33.86 -3.73
C GLY A 39 15.66 34.62 -4.44
N PRO A 40 15.78 35.94 -4.70
CA PRO A 40 14.62 36.80 -4.99
C PRO A 40 14.42 37.16 -6.47
N GLY A 41 13.20 37.63 -6.78
CA GLY A 41 12.94 38.65 -7.79
C GLY A 41 11.93 38.28 -8.87
N ARG A 42 10.75 38.91 -8.88
CA ARG A 42 10.45 40.14 -9.66
C ARG A 42 8.95 40.49 -9.64
N GLU A 43 8.73 41.78 -9.77
CA GLU A 43 7.46 42.51 -9.82
C GLU A 43 6.53 42.11 -10.97
N ALA A 44 5.22 42.18 -10.74
CA ALA A 44 4.26 42.90 -11.59
C ALA A 44 2.93 43.06 -10.84
N GLY A 45 2.37 44.27 -10.83
CA GLY A 45 1.11 44.59 -10.17
C GLY A 45 -0.09 44.70 -11.10
N ALA A 46 -1.29 44.60 -10.50
CA ALA A 46 -2.56 45.23 -10.89
C ALA A 46 -3.60 44.80 -9.82
N ARG A 47 -4.00 45.69 -8.90
CA ARG A 47 -5.16 46.62 -8.94
C ARG A 47 -6.55 45.97 -9.02
N HIS A 48 -7.29 46.18 -7.92
CA HIS A 48 -8.72 46.43 -7.72
C HIS A 48 -9.75 45.30 -7.90
N GLY A 49 -10.60 45.17 -6.86
CA GLY A 49 -11.93 44.58 -6.95
C GLY A 49 -12.49 44.15 -5.58
N GLU A 50 -13.05 45.09 -4.82
CA GLU A 50 -13.90 44.83 -3.65
C GLU A 50 -15.24 44.18 -4.04
N ALA A 51 -15.74 43.29 -3.18
CA ALA A 51 -17.14 42.99 -2.81
C ALA A 51 -17.17 41.51 -2.36
N GLY A 52 -17.62 41.10 -1.17
CA GLY A 52 -18.72 41.62 -0.37
C GLY A 52 -19.96 40.77 -0.62
N ALA A 53 -20.13 39.66 0.11
CA ALA A 53 -21.42 39.10 0.56
C ALA A 53 -21.22 37.75 1.29
N THR A 54 -21.68 37.70 2.54
CA THR A 54 -21.99 36.48 3.31
C THR A 54 -23.48 36.11 3.08
N PRO A 55 -24.09 35.12 3.77
CA PRO A 55 -24.57 33.89 3.16
C PRO A 55 -26.12 33.81 3.17
N VAL A 56 -26.68 32.83 2.46
CA VAL A 56 -28.11 32.51 2.57
C VAL A 56 -28.25 31.04 2.98
N GLU A 57 -28.71 30.83 4.21
CA GLU A 57 -29.26 29.59 4.73
C GLU A 57 -30.66 29.31 4.14
N ALA A 58 -30.98 28.03 3.95
CA ALA A 58 -32.34 27.50 4.00
C ALA A 58 -32.29 25.99 4.39
N PRO A 59 -33.37 25.43 5.00
CA PRO A 59 -33.25 24.51 6.14
C PRO A 59 -33.62 23.03 5.88
N VAL A 60 -33.05 22.17 6.74
CA VAL A 60 -33.60 21.01 7.49
C VAL A 60 -34.61 20.07 6.82
N SER A 61 -34.28 18.77 6.76
CA SER A 61 -35.13 17.67 7.29
C SER A 61 -34.40 16.31 7.35
N GLU A 62 -34.17 15.79 8.55
CA GLU A 62 -33.94 14.36 8.85
C GLU A 62 -35.23 13.72 9.39
N PRO A 63 -35.46 12.40 9.22
CA PRO A 63 -36.37 11.65 10.06
C PRO A 63 -35.63 10.88 11.17
N THR A 64 -36.15 11.09 12.37
CA THR A 64 -35.82 10.48 13.66
C THR A 64 -35.97 8.95 13.66
N GLY A 65 -35.03 8.25 14.29
CA GLY A 65 -35.14 6.83 14.62
C GLY A 65 -34.24 6.47 15.79
N THR A 66 -34.77 6.56 17.01
CA THR A 66 -34.09 6.20 18.25
C THR A 66 -34.06 4.69 18.47
N ARG A 67 -32.89 4.12 18.77
CA ARG A 67 -32.77 2.91 19.61
C ARG A 67 -31.43 2.88 20.35
N SER A 68 -31.51 3.02 21.67
CA SER A 68 -30.43 2.85 22.64
C SER A 68 -30.20 1.37 22.94
N VAL A 69 -28.95 0.90 22.85
CA VAL A 69 -28.39 -0.20 23.67
C VAL A 69 -26.88 0.04 23.82
N ASN A 70 -26.40 0.07 25.07
CA ASN A 70 -25.01 -0.01 25.48
C ASN A 70 -24.37 -1.33 25.04
N ASP A 71 -23.26 -1.29 24.30
CA ASP A 71 -22.21 -2.30 24.40
C ASP A 71 -20.86 -1.69 24.01
N ARG A 72 -19.87 -1.87 24.90
CA ARG A 72 -18.48 -1.48 24.66
C ARG A 72 -17.88 -2.45 23.64
N VAL A 73 -17.75 -2.00 22.40
CA VAL A 73 -16.90 -2.60 21.37
C VAL A 73 -15.97 -1.51 20.88
N ALA A 74 -14.66 -1.75 20.98
CA ALA A 74 -13.65 -0.88 20.38
C ALA A 74 -13.90 -0.79 18.86
N PRO A 75 -13.87 0.40 18.24
CA PRO A 75 -14.06 0.50 16.80
C PRO A 75 -12.82 -0.08 16.13
N GLY A 76 -12.96 -1.27 15.54
CA GLY A 76 -12.06 -1.71 14.47
C GLY A 76 -12.23 -0.82 13.24
N PRO A 77 -11.29 -0.87 12.27
CA PRO A 77 -11.38 -0.08 11.05
C PRO A 77 -12.72 -0.36 10.34
N PRO A 78 -13.35 0.65 9.72
CA PRO A 78 -14.63 0.44 9.05
C PRO A 78 -14.50 -0.62 7.95
N GLY A 79 -15.32 -1.65 8.06
CA GLY A 79 -15.61 -2.55 6.95
C GLY A 79 -16.15 -1.73 5.79
N THR A 80 -15.63 -2.02 4.59
CA THR A 80 -15.98 -1.38 3.33
C THR A 80 -17.49 -1.26 3.14
N THR A 81 -18.03 -0.04 3.24
CA THR A 81 -19.26 0.34 2.55
C THR A 81 -18.86 0.99 1.22
N ASP A 82 -19.12 0.25 0.15
CA ASP A 82 -18.97 0.67 -1.23
C ASP A 82 -19.95 1.82 -1.51
N HIS A 83 -19.42 3.05 -1.61
CA HIS A 83 -20.16 4.19 -2.11
C HIS A 83 -19.91 4.29 -3.61
N GLY A 84 -20.90 3.86 -4.39
CA GLY A 84 -20.95 4.06 -5.83
C GLY A 84 -20.85 5.55 -6.16
N ALA A 85 -19.70 5.94 -6.72
CA ALA A 85 -19.55 7.17 -7.46
C ALA A 85 -19.98 6.88 -8.90
N GLU A 86 -21.07 7.51 -9.35
CA GLU A 86 -21.44 7.57 -10.76
C GLU A 86 -20.36 8.36 -11.52
N SER A 87 -19.40 7.63 -12.09
CA SER A 87 -18.41 8.17 -13.01
C SER A 87 -18.93 8.04 -14.44
N THR A 88 -19.00 9.17 -15.14
CA THR A 88 -19.30 9.28 -16.57
C THR A 88 -18.48 8.28 -17.38
N THR A 89 -19.18 7.32 -18.00
CA THR A 89 -18.61 6.18 -18.71
C THR A 89 -17.94 6.61 -20.02
N ALA A 90 -16.65 6.94 -19.96
CA ALA A 90 -15.75 6.63 -21.07
C ALA A 90 -15.67 5.10 -21.16
N ALA A 91 -15.78 4.54 -22.38
CA ALA A 91 -15.71 3.10 -22.59
C ALA A 91 -14.35 2.58 -22.08
N ALA A 92 -14.33 2.08 -20.84
CA ALA A 92 -13.16 1.45 -20.26
C ALA A 92 -12.97 0.13 -20.99
N THR A 93 -11.90 0.03 -21.77
CA THR A 93 -11.42 -1.26 -22.25
C THR A 93 -11.17 -2.11 -21.01
N GLU A 94 -12.01 -3.12 -20.78
CA GLU A 94 -11.88 -4.00 -19.62
C GLU A 94 -10.50 -4.64 -19.64
N VAL A 95 -9.74 -4.46 -18.56
CA VAL A 95 -8.42 -5.09 -18.42
C VAL A 95 -8.64 -6.61 -18.40
N PRO A 96 -8.01 -7.37 -19.32
CA PRO A 96 -8.22 -8.82 -19.39
C PRO A 96 -7.77 -9.51 -18.11
N THR A 97 -8.51 -10.55 -17.70
CA THR A 97 -8.17 -11.31 -16.49
C THR A 97 -6.87 -12.11 -16.69
N ILE A 98 -6.16 -12.38 -15.59
CA ILE A 98 -4.94 -13.21 -15.63
C ILE A 98 -5.23 -14.60 -16.21
N GLU A 99 -6.41 -15.17 -15.96
CA GLU A 99 -6.83 -16.46 -16.51
C GLU A 99 -6.97 -16.42 -18.03
N ALA A 100 -7.62 -15.38 -18.58
CA ALA A 100 -7.75 -15.19 -20.01
C ALA A 100 -6.37 -15.02 -20.68
N LEU A 101 -5.51 -14.17 -20.10
CA LEU A 101 -4.15 -13.97 -20.61
C LEU A 101 -3.27 -15.23 -20.50
N ALA A 102 -3.48 -16.06 -19.48
CA ALA A 102 -2.76 -17.32 -19.31
C ALA A 102 -3.13 -18.35 -20.39
N ALA A 103 -4.38 -18.36 -20.86
CA ALA A 103 -4.82 -19.25 -21.94
C ALA A 103 -4.12 -18.94 -23.28
N GLU A 104 -3.77 -17.68 -23.53
CA GLU A 104 -3.12 -17.26 -24.76
C GLU A 104 -1.59 -17.26 -24.67
N LEU A 105 -1.02 -17.25 -23.47
CA LEU A 105 0.40 -17.03 -23.18
C LEU A 105 1.39 -17.76 -24.11
N LEU A 106 1.12 -19.04 -24.41
CA LEU A 106 1.99 -19.89 -25.21
C LEU A 106 1.42 -20.23 -26.61
N VAL A 107 0.23 -19.73 -26.93
CA VAL A 107 -0.40 -19.94 -28.25
C VAL A 107 0.24 -18.97 -29.24
N PRO A 108 0.88 -19.39 -30.34
CA PRO A 108 1.46 -18.46 -31.30
C PRO A 108 0.38 -17.60 -32.00
N PRO A 109 0.71 -16.36 -32.42
CA PRO A 109 -0.23 -15.50 -33.14
C PRO A 109 -0.71 -16.14 -34.45
N ALA A 110 -1.93 -15.81 -34.89
CA ALA A 110 -2.52 -16.35 -36.11
C ALA A 110 -1.64 -16.10 -37.37
N GLU A 111 -0.94 -14.98 -37.40
CA GLU A 111 0.00 -14.63 -38.47
C GLU A 111 1.32 -15.41 -38.44
N LEU A 112 1.62 -16.17 -37.39
CA LEU A 112 2.79 -17.05 -37.28
C LEU A 112 2.39 -18.53 -37.27
N VAL A 113 1.20 -18.89 -37.78
CA VAL A 113 0.77 -20.29 -37.89
C VAL A 113 1.78 -21.09 -38.72
N ILE A 114 2.21 -22.22 -38.17
CA ILE A 114 3.22 -23.10 -38.77
C ILE A 114 2.54 -24.18 -39.60
N VAL A 115 3.05 -24.41 -40.81
CA VAL A 115 2.86 -25.68 -41.53
C VAL A 115 4.14 -26.49 -41.40
N THR A 116 4.04 -27.70 -40.85
CA THR A 116 5.17 -28.55 -40.53
C THR A 116 5.48 -29.53 -41.66
N ASP A 117 6.74 -29.96 -41.75
CA ASP A 117 7.16 -31.03 -42.65
C ASP A 117 8.14 -31.98 -41.93
N PRO A 118 7.69 -33.20 -41.55
CA PRO A 118 8.53 -34.16 -40.83
C PRO A 118 9.80 -34.55 -41.58
N ALA A 119 9.85 -34.43 -42.90
CA ALA A 119 11.05 -34.71 -43.69
C ALA A 119 12.19 -33.72 -43.45
N LEU A 120 11.91 -32.57 -42.81
CA LEU A 120 12.93 -31.58 -42.44
C LEU A 120 13.73 -31.97 -41.18
N ARG A 121 13.37 -33.07 -40.50
CA ARG A 121 14.06 -33.52 -39.28
C ARG A 121 15.48 -33.99 -39.60
N MET A 122 16.44 -33.56 -38.79
CA MET A 122 17.81 -34.06 -38.82
C MET A 122 18.15 -34.82 -37.54
N GLU A 123 19.17 -35.66 -37.60
CA GLU A 123 19.68 -36.38 -36.42
C GLU A 123 20.11 -35.39 -35.32
N GLY A 124 19.63 -35.63 -34.10
CA GLY A 124 19.88 -34.77 -32.95
C GLY A 124 18.97 -33.53 -32.84
N ASP A 125 18.00 -33.34 -33.74
CA ASP A 125 16.93 -32.36 -33.52
C ASP A 125 16.02 -32.84 -32.37
N PRO A 126 15.52 -31.95 -31.50
CA PRO A 126 14.55 -32.34 -30.47
C PRO A 126 13.24 -32.82 -31.10
N GLU A 127 12.63 -33.86 -30.52
CA GLU A 127 11.34 -34.38 -30.96
C GLU A 127 10.24 -33.31 -30.93
N THR A 128 10.31 -32.41 -29.95
CA THR A 128 9.33 -31.36 -29.72
C THR A 128 9.51 -30.12 -30.61
N TYR A 129 10.58 -30.05 -31.40
CA TYR A 129 10.76 -28.95 -32.35
C TYR A 129 9.76 -29.08 -33.51
N PRO A 130 9.03 -28.02 -33.89
CA PRO A 130 7.89 -28.14 -34.80
C PRO A 130 8.23 -28.44 -36.26
N LEU A 131 9.50 -28.28 -36.68
CA LEU A 131 9.94 -28.47 -38.07
C LEU A 131 9.13 -27.64 -39.10
N PRO A 132 9.16 -26.29 -39.00
CA PRO A 132 8.39 -25.44 -39.87
C PRO A 132 8.90 -25.48 -41.32
N LYS A 133 7.98 -25.70 -42.27
CA LYS A 133 8.16 -25.51 -43.71
C LYS A 133 7.72 -24.11 -44.14
N THR A 134 6.60 -23.64 -43.60
CA THR A 134 6.13 -22.26 -43.73
C THR A 134 5.66 -21.72 -42.40
N VAL A 135 5.77 -20.42 -42.21
CA VAL A 135 5.28 -19.67 -41.03
C VAL A 135 4.48 -18.49 -41.57
N GLY A 136 3.20 -18.39 -41.22
CA GLY A 136 2.35 -17.29 -41.73
C GLY A 136 2.21 -17.28 -43.26
N GLY A 137 2.36 -18.43 -43.92
CA GLY A 137 2.42 -18.55 -45.38
C GLY A 137 3.79 -18.19 -46.00
N VAL A 138 4.75 -17.68 -45.22
CA VAL A 138 6.11 -17.39 -45.68
C VAL A 138 6.93 -18.68 -45.67
N ALA A 139 7.62 -18.98 -46.78
CA ALA A 139 8.55 -20.11 -46.86
C ALA A 139 9.76 -19.85 -45.97
N VAL A 140 10.13 -20.85 -45.15
CA VAL A 140 11.24 -20.75 -44.19
C VAL A 140 12.26 -21.86 -44.36
N LYS A 141 13.47 -21.64 -43.83
CA LYS A 141 14.52 -22.64 -43.67
C LYS A 141 14.86 -22.80 -42.19
N ILE A 142 15.26 -24.00 -41.79
CA ILE A 142 15.71 -24.31 -40.43
C ILE A 142 17.25 -24.33 -40.41
N VAL A 143 17.85 -23.46 -39.59
CA VAL A 143 19.31 -23.38 -39.42
C VAL A 143 19.68 -23.95 -38.05
N ARG A 144 20.64 -24.88 -38.02
CA ARG A 144 21.18 -25.46 -36.79
C ARG A 144 22.60 -24.95 -36.56
N GLU A 145 22.87 -24.46 -35.36
CA GLU A 145 24.21 -24.05 -34.93
C GLU A 145 24.67 -25.00 -33.83
N ARG A 146 25.85 -25.60 -34.01
CA ARG A 146 26.44 -26.57 -33.10
C ARG A 146 27.73 -26.02 -32.50
N HIS A 147 28.02 -26.42 -31.27
CA HIS A 147 29.26 -26.04 -30.60
C HIS A 147 30.46 -26.57 -31.39
N PRO A 148 31.49 -25.74 -31.67
CA PRO A 148 32.54 -26.07 -32.63
C PRO A 148 33.40 -27.27 -32.21
N SER A 149 33.60 -27.49 -30.91
CA SER A 149 34.44 -28.59 -30.41
C SER A 149 33.67 -29.83 -29.96
N THR A 150 32.41 -29.69 -29.55
CA THR A 150 31.63 -30.79 -28.95
C THR A 150 30.51 -31.30 -29.84
N GLY A 151 30.14 -30.55 -30.90
CA GLY A 151 29.04 -30.89 -31.80
C GLY A 151 27.64 -30.77 -31.18
N VAL A 152 27.55 -30.37 -29.90
CA VAL A 152 26.29 -30.17 -29.18
C VAL A 152 25.46 -29.10 -29.90
N LEU A 153 24.17 -29.37 -30.09
CA LEU A 153 23.24 -28.38 -30.65
C LEU A 153 23.11 -27.20 -29.68
N MET A 154 23.46 -26.00 -30.13
CA MET A 154 23.42 -24.77 -29.34
C MET A 154 22.21 -23.90 -29.70
N ARG A 155 21.77 -23.97 -30.95
CA ARG A 155 20.64 -23.19 -31.46
C ARG A 155 19.99 -23.86 -32.66
N ILE A 156 18.67 -23.80 -32.72
CA ILE A 156 17.88 -24.13 -33.91
C ILE A 156 16.94 -22.96 -34.16
N LYS A 157 17.06 -22.33 -35.33
CA LYS A 157 16.34 -21.09 -35.66
C LYS A 157 15.63 -21.21 -37.00
N THR A 158 14.47 -20.56 -37.08
CA THR A 158 13.68 -20.48 -38.31
C THR A 158 13.92 -19.13 -38.98
N VAL A 159 14.30 -19.15 -40.25
CA VAL A 159 14.64 -17.96 -41.03
C VAL A 159 13.86 -17.92 -42.35
N LYS A 160 13.58 -16.73 -42.89
CA LYS A 160 12.93 -16.64 -44.21
C LYS A 160 13.82 -17.29 -45.27
N ALA A 161 13.23 -18.11 -46.13
CA ALA A 161 13.96 -18.95 -47.08
C ALA A 161 14.78 -18.14 -48.10
N ASP A 162 14.26 -16.97 -48.50
CA ASP A 162 14.88 -15.99 -49.40
C ASP A 162 16.07 -15.25 -48.78
N SER A 163 16.09 -15.11 -47.45
CA SER A 163 17.13 -14.40 -46.71
C SER A 163 18.27 -15.28 -46.20
N ALA A 164 18.15 -16.60 -46.29
CA ALA A 164 19.04 -17.52 -45.57
C ALA A 164 20.52 -17.41 -45.95
N GLU A 165 20.81 -16.91 -47.16
CA GLU A 165 22.15 -16.71 -47.72
C GLU A 165 22.43 -15.24 -48.05
N ALA A 166 21.62 -14.31 -47.53
CA ALA A 166 21.80 -12.88 -47.74
C ALA A 166 23.08 -12.38 -47.05
N GLU A 167 23.81 -11.46 -47.69
CA GLU A 167 25.02 -10.84 -47.11
C GLU A 167 24.74 -10.09 -45.80
N SER A 168 23.53 -9.55 -45.65
CA SER A 168 23.05 -8.91 -44.42
C SER A 168 22.79 -9.89 -43.28
N GLY A 169 22.90 -11.20 -43.53
CA GLY A 169 22.54 -12.28 -42.62
C GLY A 169 21.08 -12.72 -42.74
N PRO A 170 20.74 -13.89 -42.17
CA PRO A 170 19.41 -14.47 -42.29
C PRO A 170 18.39 -13.73 -41.42
N VAL A 171 17.18 -13.54 -41.97
CA VAL A 171 16.06 -12.88 -41.28
C VAL A 171 15.27 -13.91 -40.48
N LEU A 172 15.25 -13.77 -39.15
CA LEU A 172 14.49 -14.62 -38.24
C LEU A 172 12.99 -14.45 -38.46
N HIS A 173 12.28 -15.56 -38.63
CA HIS A 173 10.84 -15.56 -38.85
C HIS A 173 10.26 -16.92 -38.44
N GLY A 174 9.57 -16.97 -37.29
CA GLY A 174 9.08 -18.19 -36.64
C GLY A 174 9.83 -18.52 -35.34
N PRO A 175 9.74 -19.78 -34.87
CA PRO A 175 10.33 -20.19 -33.61
C PRO A 175 11.85 -20.32 -33.69
N GLU A 176 12.49 -19.99 -32.57
CA GLU A 176 13.91 -20.18 -32.31
C GLU A 176 14.09 -20.80 -30.93
N TRP A 177 14.92 -21.84 -30.85
CA TRP A 177 15.28 -22.49 -29.61
C TRP A 177 16.78 -22.42 -29.40
N THR A 178 17.20 -22.09 -28.18
CA THR A 178 18.60 -22.10 -27.77
C THR A 178 18.82 -23.13 -26.67
N TYR A 179 20.02 -23.68 -26.60
CA TYR A 179 20.40 -24.68 -25.61
C TYR A 179 21.64 -24.22 -24.86
N PHE A 180 21.79 -24.74 -23.65
CA PHE A 180 23.06 -24.70 -22.95
C PHE A 180 24.06 -25.65 -23.63
N ASP A 181 25.34 -25.47 -23.34
CA ASP A 181 26.44 -26.37 -23.70
C ASP A 181 26.25 -27.81 -23.18
N THR A 182 25.35 -28.01 -22.21
CA THR A 182 24.91 -29.31 -21.70
C THR A 182 23.76 -29.93 -22.52
N ALA A 183 23.40 -29.36 -23.67
CA ALA A 183 22.23 -29.72 -24.50
C ALA A 183 20.86 -29.50 -23.84
N ALA A 184 20.80 -28.95 -22.62
CA ALA A 184 19.55 -28.61 -21.96
C ALA A 184 18.93 -27.36 -22.61
N LEU A 185 17.59 -27.35 -22.77
CA LEU A 185 16.88 -26.21 -23.35
C LEU A 185 17.08 -24.95 -22.50
N ALA A 186 17.48 -23.85 -23.14
CA ALA A 186 17.75 -22.58 -22.48
C ALA A 186 16.66 -21.54 -22.76
N SER A 187 16.16 -21.46 -24.01
CA SER A 187 15.07 -20.56 -24.37
C SER A 187 14.31 -21.00 -25.61
N ILE A 188 13.07 -20.53 -25.72
CA ILE A 188 12.22 -20.55 -26.91
C ILE A 188 11.76 -19.11 -27.13
N GLN A 189 11.91 -18.59 -28.34
CA GLN A 189 11.46 -17.25 -28.71
C GLN A 189 10.87 -17.28 -30.13
N TRP A 190 9.83 -16.47 -30.35
CA TRP A 190 9.20 -16.32 -31.66
C TRP A 190 9.56 -14.96 -32.27
N TRP A 191 9.74 -14.99 -33.59
CA TRP A 191 10.20 -13.86 -34.38
C TRP A 191 9.27 -13.61 -35.56
N LYS A 192 9.06 -12.33 -35.90
CA LYS A 192 8.49 -11.87 -37.17
C LYS A 192 9.46 -10.89 -37.78
N GLU A 193 10.21 -11.34 -38.78
CA GLU A 193 11.18 -10.49 -39.50
C GLU A 193 12.19 -9.80 -38.58
N ASN A 194 12.89 -10.58 -37.75
CA ASN A 194 13.83 -10.12 -36.70
C ASN A 194 13.22 -9.34 -35.54
N VAL A 195 11.91 -9.12 -35.51
CA VAL A 195 11.21 -8.50 -34.39
C VAL A 195 10.62 -9.58 -33.49
N ALA A 196 10.82 -9.48 -32.17
CA ALA A 196 10.23 -10.42 -31.22
C ALA A 196 8.71 -10.34 -31.29
N HIS A 197 8.06 -11.46 -31.62
CA HIS A 197 6.63 -11.48 -31.89
C HIS A 197 6.08 -12.90 -31.61
N GLY A 198 5.26 -13.03 -30.58
CA GLY A 198 4.72 -14.30 -30.08
C GLY A 198 5.31 -14.73 -28.73
N PRO A 199 5.09 -16.01 -28.34
CA PRO A 199 5.52 -16.54 -27.04
C PRO A 199 7.04 -16.48 -26.82
N VAL A 200 7.42 -16.31 -25.56
CA VAL A 200 8.81 -16.43 -25.11
C VAL A 200 8.88 -17.26 -23.83
N GLN A 201 9.88 -18.13 -23.75
CA GLN A 201 10.14 -18.93 -22.57
C GLN A 201 11.65 -19.05 -22.33
N HIS A 202 12.04 -19.02 -21.06
CA HIS A 202 13.43 -19.23 -20.64
C HIS A 202 13.49 -20.26 -19.52
N TRP A 203 14.57 -21.02 -19.47
CA TRP A 203 14.82 -22.03 -18.45
C TRP A 203 16.11 -21.74 -17.71
N TRP A 204 16.17 -22.17 -16.46
CA TRP A 204 17.44 -22.28 -15.75
C TRP A 204 18.23 -23.48 -16.28
N ARG A 205 19.55 -23.45 -16.09
CA ARG A 205 20.44 -24.57 -16.44
C ARG A 205 20.04 -25.90 -15.78
N VAL A 206 19.36 -25.82 -14.63
CA VAL A 206 18.82 -26.98 -13.89
C VAL A 206 17.49 -27.52 -14.47
N GLY A 207 16.98 -26.94 -15.57
CA GLY A 207 15.78 -27.39 -16.27
C GLY A 207 14.46 -26.82 -15.75
N THR A 208 14.44 -26.10 -14.63
CA THR A 208 13.25 -25.40 -14.15
C THR A 208 12.95 -24.17 -14.99
N LYS A 209 11.66 -23.84 -15.17
CA LYS A 209 11.25 -22.61 -15.86
C LYS A 209 11.85 -21.41 -15.13
N LYS A 210 12.40 -20.47 -15.89
CA LYS A 210 12.92 -19.19 -15.38
C LYS A 210 11.92 -18.07 -15.59
N SER A 211 11.32 -18.02 -16.77
CA SER A 211 10.31 -17.03 -17.11
C SER A 211 9.54 -17.44 -18.36
N GLU A 212 8.35 -16.89 -18.51
CA GLU A 212 7.54 -16.98 -19.73
C GLU A 212 6.76 -15.70 -19.93
N GLY A 213 6.45 -15.39 -21.19
CA GLY A 213 5.72 -14.19 -21.57
C GLY A 213 5.38 -14.24 -23.04
N ARG A 214 4.97 -13.10 -23.58
CA ARG A 214 4.74 -12.90 -25.00
C ARG A 214 5.19 -11.50 -25.42
N PHE A 215 5.59 -11.40 -26.67
CA PHE A 215 5.85 -10.13 -27.34
C PHE A 215 4.87 -9.91 -28.49
N LYS A 216 4.61 -8.65 -28.81
CA LYS A 216 3.95 -8.22 -30.04
C LYS A 216 4.74 -7.03 -30.57
N ASP A 217 5.25 -7.18 -31.79
CA ASP A 217 6.02 -6.15 -32.50
C ASP A 217 7.20 -5.57 -31.67
N GLY A 218 7.86 -6.44 -30.91
CA GLY A 218 9.03 -6.11 -30.09
C GLY A 218 8.71 -5.68 -28.67
N GLU A 219 7.44 -5.41 -28.36
CA GLU A 219 6.98 -4.95 -27.05
C GLU A 219 6.31 -6.07 -26.26
N ARG A 220 6.34 -5.99 -24.92
CA ARG A 220 5.68 -6.99 -24.07
C ARG A 220 4.17 -6.87 -24.24
N ASP A 221 3.51 -8.00 -24.45
CA ASP A 221 2.08 -8.02 -24.76
C ASP A 221 1.44 -9.27 -24.12
N GLY A 222 0.51 -9.04 -23.20
CA GLY A 222 -0.13 -10.06 -22.37
C GLY A 222 0.61 -10.38 -21.08
N LEU A 223 0.41 -11.60 -20.57
CA LEU A 223 0.92 -12.05 -19.27
C LEU A 223 2.42 -12.31 -19.32
N ARG A 224 3.11 -11.94 -18.24
CA ARG A 224 4.50 -12.29 -17.95
C ARG A 224 4.56 -13.00 -16.61
N ARG A 225 5.35 -14.07 -16.52
CA ARG A 225 5.65 -14.79 -15.29
C ARG A 225 7.14 -15.04 -15.14
N GLU A 226 7.62 -14.94 -13.91
CA GLU A 226 9.00 -15.26 -13.55
C GLU A 226 9.05 -16.22 -12.37
N TYR A 227 10.07 -17.08 -12.38
CA TYR A 227 10.19 -18.20 -11.44
C TYR A 227 11.60 -18.28 -10.87
N ALA A 228 11.68 -18.67 -9.60
CA ALA A 228 12.92 -18.99 -8.94
C ALA A 228 13.51 -20.32 -9.46
N LYS A 229 14.78 -20.59 -9.13
CA LYS A 229 15.46 -21.82 -9.56
C LYS A 229 14.78 -23.09 -9.05
N ASN A 230 14.08 -23.02 -7.92
CA ASN A 230 13.30 -24.11 -7.33
C ASN A 230 11.89 -24.25 -7.95
N GLY A 231 11.53 -23.42 -8.96
CA GLY A 231 10.26 -23.48 -9.66
C GLY A 231 9.13 -22.67 -9.02
N GLN A 232 9.33 -22.05 -7.85
CA GLN A 232 8.31 -21.18 -7.25
C GLN A 232 8.15 -19.87 -8.03
N MET A 233 6.92 -19.37 -8.07
CA MET A 233 6.59 -18.08 -8.68
C MET A 233 7.33 -16.97 -7.94
N LYS A 234 7.95 -16.06 -8.70
CA LYS A 234 8.59 -14.84 -8.18
C LYS A 234 7.74 -13.62 -8.47
N SER A 235 7.21 -13.52 -9.69
CA SER A 235 6.38 -12.41 -10.10
C SER A 235 5.47 -12.79 -11.26
N GLN A 236 4.32 -12.11 -11.35
CA GLN A 236 3.45 -12.13 -12.51
C GLN A 236 2.84 -10.76 -12.74
N GLY A 237 2.53 -10.44 -13.99
CA GLY A 237 1.85 -9.19 -14.34
C GLY A 237 1.52 -9.13 -15.82
N ALA A 238 0.56 -8.29 -16.18
CA ALA A 238 0.10 -8.11 -17.56
C ALA A 238 0.64 -6.82 -18.18
N TYR A 239 0.81 -6.86 -19.50
CA TYR A 239 1.29 -5.75 -20.31
C TYR A 239 0.43 -5.58 -21.56
N ASP A 240 0.26 -4.35 -22.02
CA ASP A 240 -0.31 -4.01 -23.32
C ASP A 240 0.65 -3.03 -24.00
N ALA A 241 1.15 -3.36 -25.19
CA ALA A 241 2.16 -2.55 -25.90
C ALA A 241 3.33 -2.08 -25.00
N GLY A 242 3.87 -2.99 -24.19
CA GLY A 242 4.97 -2.74 -23.26
C GLY A 242 4.60 -2.03 -21.95
N VAL A 243 3.37 -1.51 -21.83
CA VAL A 243 2.85 -0.76 -20.68
C VAL A 243 2.19 -1.70 -19.68
N ALA A 244 2.50 -1.54 -18.38
CA ALA A 244 1.92 -2.38 -17.33
C ALA A 244 0.41 -2.09 -17.16
N ILE A 245 -0.38 -3.16 -17.08
CA ILE A 245 -1.82 -3.12 -16.83
C ILE A 245 -2.24 -4.21 -15.84
N GLY A 246 -3.37 -4.00 -15.17
CA GLY A 246 -3.97 -4.96 -14.25
C GLY A 246 -3.14 -5.22 -12.99
N VAL A 247 -3.40 -6.36 -12.36
CA VAL A 247 -2.74 -6.74 -11.10
C VAL A 247 -1.37 -7.35 -11.38
N HIS A 248 -0.34 -6.77 -10.76
CA HIS A 248 1.02 -7.29 -10.71
C HIS A 248 1.29 -7.81 -9.31
N GLU A 249 1.79 -9.04 -9.22
CA GLU A 249 2.02 -9.72 -7.96
C GLU A 249 3.46 -10.20 -7.87
N GLU A 250 4.01 -10.15 -6.66
CA GLU A 250 5.32 -10.71 -6.32
C GLU A 250 5.21 -11.60 -5.08
N TRP A 251 6.06 -12.62 -5.02
CA TRP A 251 6.11 -13.59 -3.94
C TRP A 251 7.51 -13.74 -3.36
N PHE A 252 7.57 -14.04 -2.07
CA PHE A 252 8.78 -14.46 -1.40
C PHE A 252 9.25 -15.84 -1.93
N PRO A 253 10.53 -16.19 -1.71
CA PRO A 253 11.02 -17.55 -1.97
C PRO A 253 10.35 -18.64 -1.11
N SER A 254 9.48 -18.30 -0.16
CA SER A 254 8.62 -19.27 0.54
C SER A 254 7.37 -19.64 -0.27
N GLY A 255 7.01 -18.82 -1.27
CA GLY A 255 5.74 -18.89 -2.00
C GLY A 255 4.63 -18.03 -1.38
N GLN A 256 4.87 -17.38 -0.24
CA GLN A 256 3.95 -16.39 0.32
C GLN A 256 3.96 -15.11 -0.51
N ARG A 257 2.80 -14.44 -0.59
CA ARG A 257 2.67 -13.17 -1.30
C ARG A 257 3.54 -12.12 -0.60
N MET A 258 4.22 -11.30 -1.39
CA MET A 258 5.09 -10.22 -0.93
C MET A 258 4.50 -8.86 -1.30
N ARG A 259 3.98 -8.73 -2.52
CA ARG A 259 3.44 -7.47 -3.03
C ARG A 259 2.33 -7.73 -4.05
N SER A 260 1.36 -6.83 -4.08
CA SER A 260 0.28 -6.78 -5.07
C SER A 260 0.03 -5.31 -5.41
N GLU A 261 0.05 -4.99 -6.69
CA GLU A 261 -0.05 -3.63 -7.21
C GLU A 261 -0.97 -3.64 -8.43
N THR A 262 -1.97 -2.77 -8.46
CA THR A 262 -2.82 -2.59 -9.63
C THR A 262 -2.29 -1.45 -10.49
N PHE A 263 -2.18 -1.69 -11.80
CA PHE A 263 -1.71 -0.72 -12.78
C PHE A 263 -2.78 -0.42 -13.83
N ALA A 264 -2.86 0.85 -14.24
CA ALA A 264 -3.54 1.28 -15.44
C ALA A 264 -2.64 2.26 -16.20
N ASN A 265 -2.50 2.07 -17.51
CA ASN A 265 -1.66 2.92 -18.36
C ASN A 265 -0.22 3.11 -17.82
N GLY A 266 0.34 2.08 -17.17
CA GLY A 266 1.69 2.10 -16.62
C GLY A 266 1.87 2.85 -15.30
N ALA A 267 0.81 3.43 -14.75
CA ALA A 267 0.81 4.05 -13.43
C ALA A 267 0.06 3.16 -12.41
N LEU A 268 0.40 3.30 -11.12
CA LEU A 268 -0.39 2.67 -10.06
C LEU A 268 -1.81 3.26 -10.07
N ASP A 269 -2.81 2.39 -10.14
CA ASP A 269 -4.21 2.81 -10.23
C ASP A 269 -5.05 1.74 -9.54
N GLY A 270 -5.53 2.06 -8.35
CA GLY A 270 -6.16 1.15 -7.40
C GLY A 270 -5.25 0.74 -6.24
N LEU A 271 -5.45 -0.48 -5.75
CA LEU A 271 -4.89 -0.94 -4.49
C LEU A 271 -3.44 -1.41 -4.62
N ARG A 272 -2.61 -1.00 -3.66
CA ARG A 272 -1.27 -1.53 -3.40
C ARG A 272 -1.21 -2.16 -2.01
N GLN A 273 -0.73 -3.38 -1.94
CA GLN A 273 -0.58 -4.13 -0.68
C GLN A 273 0.81 -4.76 -0.59
N VAL A 274 1.39 -4.72 0.61
CA VAL A 274 2.67 -5.34 0.92
C VAL A 274 2.50 -6.25 2.12
N TRP A 275 3.08 -7.45 2.04
CA TRP A 275 3.09 -8.44 3.10
C TRP A 275 4.52 -8.72 3.55
N ASP A 276 4.68 -9.10 4.81
CA ASP A 276 5.93 -9.63 5.32
C ASP A 276 6.09 -11.14 5.06
N ARG A 277 7.15 -11.74 5.61
CA ARG A 277 7.49 -13.16 5.41
C ARG A 277 6.67 -14.13 6.25
N ASP A 278 5.83 -13.63 7.14
CA ASP A 278 4.90 -14.41 7.94
C ASP A 278 3.48 -14.32 7.36
N GLY A 279 3.28 -13.46 6.35
CA GLY A 279 2.03 -13.27 5.62
C GLY A 279 1.14 -12.17 6.21
N LEU A 280 1.67 -11.35 7.12
CA LEU A 280 0.95 -10.20 7.67
C LEU A 280 1.06 -9.01 6.70
N ILE A 281 -0.03 -8.27 6.53
CA ILE A 281 -0.01 -7.02 5.76
C ILE A 281 0.77 -5.99 6.59
N VAL A 282 1.74 -5.35 5.96
CA VAL A 282 2.54 -4.27 6.57
C VAL A 282 2.25 -2.90 5.94
N LEU A 283 1.62 -2.88 4.78
CA LEU A 283 1.23 -1.65 4.09
C LEU A 283 0.04 -1.90 3.16
N ARG A 284 -0.90 -0.96 3.19
CA ARG A 284 -2.02 -0.87 2.26
C ARG A 284 -2.18 0.57 1.81
N GLU A 285 -2.25 0.79 0.51
CA GLU A 285 -2.38 2.12 -0.09
C GLU A 285 -3.33 2.08 -1.28
N SER A 286 -3.96 3.21 -1.56
CA SER A 286 -4.85 3.38 -2.72
C SER A 286 -4.27 4.49 -3.62
N TYR A 287 -4.38 4.31 -4.93
CA TYR A 287 -3.88 5.24 -5.94
C TYR A 287 -4.94 5.55 -7.00
N ASP A 288 -4.97 6.77 -7.52
CA ASP A 288 -5.62 7.17 -8.78
C ASP A 288 -4.53 7.71 -9.71
N ARG A 289 -4.36 7.08 -10.89
CA ARG A 289 -3.42 7.52 -11.94
C ARG A 289 -2.02 7.91 -11.42
N GLY A 290 -1.48 7.11 -10.51
CA GLY A 290 -0.15 7.25 -9.94
C GLY A 290 -0.04 8.16 -8.71
N VAL A 291 -1.14 8.80 -8.29
CA VAL A 291 -1.21 9.66 -7.11
C VAL A 291 -1.92 8.92 -5.98
N ARG A 292 -1.45 9.03 -4.74
CA ARG A 292 -2.14 8.41 -3.59
C ARG A 292 -3.51 9.06 -3.40
N ASP A 293 -4.56 8.26 -3.47
CA ASP A 293 -5.94 8.73 -3.38
C ASP A 293 -6.81 7.61 -2.76
N GLY A 294 -7.49 7.92 -1.66
CA GLY A 294 -8.25 6.98 -0.85
C GLY A 294 -7.48 6.43 0.36
N LEU A 295 -7.88 5.23 0.79
CA LEU A 295 -7.44 4.64 2.06
C LEU A 295 -5.94 4.32 2.07
N TRP A 296 -5.29 4.70 3.16
CA TRP A 296 -3.92 4.33 3.49
C TRP A 296 -3.85 3.77 4.91
N SER A 297 -3.06 2.72 5.09
CA SER A 297 -2.77 2.16 6.41
C SER A 297 -1.45 1.41 6.44
N ASP A 298 -0.69 1.57 7.51
CA ASP A 298 0.42 0.70 7.87
C ASP A 298 0.17 -0.03 9.19
N PHE A 299 1.02 -1.00 9.50
CA PHE A 299 0.78 -1.96 10.58
C PHE A 299 2.04 -2.18 11.40
N HIS A 300 1.86 -2.53 12.67
CA HIS A 300 2.93 -2.95 13.56
C HIS A 300 3.47 -4.33 13.15
N PRO A 301 4.76 -4.60 13.34
CA PRO A 301 5.33 -5.91 13.05
C PRO A 301 4.88 -6.94 14.10
N GLY A 302 4.46 -8.13 13.65
CA GLY A 302 4.25 -9.31 14.49
C GLY A 302 2.78 -9.65 14.79
N ASP A 303 1.93 -8.66 15.06
CA ASP A 303 0.48 -8.82 15.29
C ASP A 303 -0.36 -8.39 14.08
N GLY A 304 0.16 -7.46 13.27
CA GLY A 304 -0.58 -6.86 12.16
C GLY A 304 -1.62 -5.85 12.63
N ASP A 305 -1.49 -5.30 13.83
CA ASP A 305 -2.39 -4.24 14.31
C ASP A 305 -2.09 -2.92 13.59
N PRO A 306 -3.12 -2.13 13.20
CA PRO A 306 -2.92 -0.87 12.51
C PRO A 306 -2.09 0.10 13.33
N ARG A 307 -0.98 0.57 12.76
CA ARG A 307 -0.12 1.56 13.39
C ARG A 307 -0.60 2.96 13.07
N GLU A 308 -0.81 3.27 11.81
CA GLU A 308 -1.36 4.55 11.36
C GLU A 308 -2.29 4.33 10.16
N TRP A 309 -3.41 5.05 10.11
CA TRP A 309 -4.34 4.97 8.99
C TRP A 309 -5.13 6.25 8.81
N GLY A 310 -5.59 6.46 7.58
CA GLY A 310 -6.41 7.60 7.18
C GLY A 310 -6.66 7.59 5.67
N ASN A 311 -7.09 8.73 5.14
CA ASN A 311 -7.34 8.88 3.71
C ASN A 311 -6.42 9.94 3.11
N TYR A 312 -6.04 9.72 1.86
CA TYR A 312 -5.49 10.74 0.97
C TYR A 312 -6.58 11.20 0.00
N ASP A 313 -6.48 12.45 -0.43
CA ASP A 313 -7.18 13.01 -1.59
C ASP A 313 -6.12 13.72 -2.44
N GLN A 314 -5.96 13.28 -3.68
CA GLN A 314 -4.97 13.82 -4.63
C GLN A 314 -3.55 13.99 -4.04
N GLY A 315 -3.12 13.02 -3.24
CA GLY A 315 -1.78 12.95 -2.66
C GLY A 315 -1.61 13.66 -1.32
N ALA A 316 -2.62 14.37 -0.82
CA ALA A 316 -2.59 15.05 0.47
C ALA A 316 -3.49 14.35 1.50
N ARG A 317 -3.07 14.31 2.77
CA ARG A 317 -3.89 13.74 3.84
C ARG A 317 -5.16 14.55 4.04
N THR A 318 -6.28 13.84 4.13
CA THR A 318 -7.61 14.42 4.34
C THR A 318 -8.41 13.59 5.37
N GLY A 319 -9.36 14.25 6.03
CA GLY A 319 -10.24 13.62 7.01
C GLY A 319 -9.51 13.19 8.28
N VAL A 320 -10.07 12.21 8.98
CA VAL A 320 -9.53 11.72 10.26
C VAL A 320 -8.39 10.74 10.01
N TRP A 321 -7.24 11.03 10.61
CA TRP A 321 -6.07 10.16 10.70
C TRP A 321 -5.90 9.67 12.12
N GLN A 322 -5.61 8.38 12.27
CA GLN A 322 -5.51 7.73 13.56
C GLN A 322 -4.19 6.97 13.67
N ARG A 323 -3.67 6.87 14.91
CA ARG A 323 -2.48 6.11 15.25
C ARG A 323 -2.77 5.18 16.42
N GLY A 324 -2.43 3.91 16.28
CA GLY A 324 -2.58 2.85 17.28
C GLY A 324 -1.26 2.41 17.92
N SER A 325 -1.32 1.84 19.12
CA SER A 325 -0.23 1.09 19.75
C SER A 325 -0.14 -0.34 19.21
N GLU A 326 0.92 -1.07 19.57
CA GLU A 326 1.05 -2.51 19.31
C GLU A 326 -0.09 -3.31 19.96
N ASP A 327 -0.62 -2.86 21.11
CA ASP A 327 -1.76 -3.50 21.78
C ASP A 327 -3.13 -3.06 21.21
N GLY A 328 -3.16 -2.37 20.06
CA GLY A 328 -4.39 -1.89 19.40
C GLY A 328 -5.08 -0.70 20.07
N VAL A 329 -4.45 -0.04 21.05
CA VAL A 329 -5.01 1.16 21.70
C VAL A 329 -4.82 2.38 20.81
N ILE A 330 -5.89 3.13 20.54
CA ILE A 330 -5.78 4.42 19.83
C ILE A 330 -4.98 5.38 20.69
N LEU A 331 -3.89 5.91 20.15
CA LEU A 331 -3.00 6.88 20.81
C LEU A 331 -3.26 8.30 20.31
N GLU A 332 -3.72 8.46 19.07
CA GLU A 332 -3.92 9.75 18.45
C GLU A 332 -5.01 9.68 17.37
N SER A 333 -5.82 10.73 17.28
CA SER A 333 -6.84 10.92 16.24
C SER A 333 -6.86 12.39 15.87
N VAL A 334 -6.53 12.72 14.63
CA VAL A 334 -6.33 14.11 14.17
C VAL A 334 -7.03 14.28 12.83
N HIS A 335 -7.83 15.33 12.69
CA HIS A 335 -8.41 15.69 11.41
C HIS A 335 -7.41 16.51 10.56
N TYR A 336 -7.34 16.21 9.26
CA TYR A 336 -6.46 16.85 8.29
C TYR A 336 -7.25 17.45 7.13
N VAL A 337 -6.75 18.55 6.59
CA VAL A 337 -7.16 19.17 5.32
C VAL A 337 -5.88 19.58 4.59
N ASP A 338 -5.67 19.06 3.39
CA ASP A 338 -4.48 19.34 2.56
C ASP A 338 -3.15 19.20 3.33
N ASP A 339 -2.96 18.04 3.96
CA ASP A 339 -1.79 17.69 4.81
C ASP A 339 -1.60 18.52 6.08
N ARG A 340 -2.48 19.50 6.35
CA ARG A 340 -2.43 20.32 7.55
C ARG A 340 -3.44 19.83 8.58
N ARG A 341 -3.02 19.75 9.84
CA ARG A 341 -3.94 19.50 10.95
C ARG A 341 -5.02 20.59 10.96
N HIS A 342 -6.27 20.18 10.96
CA HIS A 342 -7.41 21.08 10.92
C HIS A 342 -8.60 20.41 11.60
N GLY A 343 -9.26 21.09 12.53
CA GLY A 343 -10.31 20.51 13.36
C GLY A 343 -9.78 19.84 14.63
N LEU A 344 -10.59 18.95 15.20
CA LEU A 344 -10.33 18.34 16.50
C LEU A 344 -9.21 17.29 16.42
N ALA A 345 -8.27 17.39 17.35
CA ALA A 345 -7.29 16.37 17.66
C ALA A 345 -7.52 15.82 19.06
N LYS A 346 -7.37 14.50 19.20
CA LYS A 346 -7.48 13.78 20.48
C LYS A 346 -6.24 12.91 20.67
N ILE A 347 -5.75 12.85 21.90
CA ILE A 347 -4.56 12.08 22.28
C ILE A 347 -4.91 11.27 23.52
N TRP A 348 -4.57 9.98 23.49
CA TRP A 348 -4.77 9.06 24.59
C TRP A 348 -3.41 8.52 25.07
N ASN A 349 -3.35 8.17 26.34
CA ASN A 349 -2.19 7.46 26.90
C ASN A 349 -2.24 5.97 26.51
N PRO A 350 -1.16 5.19 26.75
CA PRO A 350 -1.15 3.75 26.46
C PRO A 350 -2.17 2.91 27.24
N ALA A 351 -2.74 3.44 28.33
CA ALA A 351 -3.82 2.78 29.07
C ALA A 351 -5.21 3.04 28.46
N GLY A 352 -5.30 3.88 27.41
CA GLY A 352 -6.54 4.25 26.73
C GLY A 352 -7.28 5.43 27.36
N SER A 353 -6.71 6.10 28.37
CA SER A 353 -7.29 7.33 28.93
C SER A 353 -7.01 8.51 28.01
N LEU A 354 -8.03 9.32 27.72
CA LEU A 354 -7.88 10.59 27.00
C LEU A 354 -7.07 11.57 27.85
N ILE A 355 -6.01 12.15 27.29
CA ILE A 355 -5.12 13.07 28.01
C ILE A 355 -5.04 14.46 27.37
N GLU A 356 -5.41 14.61 26.09
CA GLU A 356 -5.48 15.91 25.43
C GLU A 356 -6.53 15.93 24.32
N GLU A 357 -7.26 17.05 24.24
CA GLU A 357 -8.11 17.46 23.14
C GLU A 357 -7.70 18.88 22.76
N VAL A 358 -7.51 19.12 21.47
CA VAL A 358 -7.13 20.45 20.98
C VAL A 358 -7.66 20.65 19.56
N THR A 359 -8.11 21.86 19.26
CA THR A 359 -8.53 22.22 17.90
C THR A 359 -7.36 22.82 17.12
N TYR A 360 -7.23 22.44 15.86
CA TYR A 360 -6.26 23.01 14.93
C TYR A 360 -6.96 23.81 13.82
N VAL A 361 -6.34 24.89 13.37
CA VAL A 361 -6.70 25.61 12.15
C VAL A 361 -5.45 25.78 11.31
N HIS A 362 -5.41 25.15 10.14
CA HIS A 362 -4.28 25.19 9.19
C HIS A 362 -2.92 24.85 9.81
N GLY A 363 -2.89 23.91 10.76
CA GLY A 363 -1.68 23.44 11.44
C GLY A 363 -1.36 24.17 12.75
N ALA A 364 -1.96 25.33 13.01
CA ALA A 364 -1.83 26.03 14.29
C ALA A 364 -2.87 25.53 15.30
N LYS A 365 -2.50 25.44 16.59
CA LYS A 365 -3.47 25.12 17.65
C LYS A 365 -4.32 26.35 17.93
N THR A 366 -5.59 26.30 17.59
CA THR A 366 -6.51 27.45 17.67
C THR A 366 -7.88 26.99 18.14
N GLY A 367 -8.43 27.66 19.15
CA GLY A 367 -9.68 27.30 19.82
C GLY A 367 -9.46 26.56 21.14
N LEU A 368 -10.50 25.82 21.58
CA LEU A 368 -10.50 25.15 22.88
C LEU A 368 -9.43 24.04 22.94
N ARG A 369 -8.65 24.06 24.02
CA ARG A 369 -7.77 22.98 24.44
C ARG A 369 -8.19 22.50 25.82
N ARG A 370 -8.22 21.17 26.00
CA ARG A 370 -8.44 20.50 27.28
C ARG A 370 -7.40 19.41 27.48
N THR A 371 -6.92 19.26 28.70
CA THR A 371 -6.06 18.14 29.10
C THR A 371 -6.61 17.48 30.35
N TRP A 372 -6.27 16.22 30.53
CA TRP A 372 -6.71 15.42 31.67
C TRP A 372 -5.52 14.72 32.33
N TYR A 373 -5.64 14.48 33.63
CA TYR A 373 -4.83 13.50 34.34
C TYR A 373 -5.24 12.07 33.93
N ASP A 374 -4.39 11.08 34.24
CA ASP A 374 -4.62 9.68 33.85
C ASP A 374 -5.91 9.08 34.44
N ASP A 375 -6.41 9.64 35.55
CA ASP A 375 -7.66 9.27 36.22
C ASP A 375 -8.91 9.96 35.63
N GLY A 376 -8.73 10.80 34.60
CA GLY A 376 -9.81 11.52 33.91
C GLY A 376 -10.20 12.85 34.55
N VAL A 377 -9.52 13.30 35.61
CA VAL A 377 -9.72 14.66 36.15
C VAL A 377 -9.16 15.67 35.16
N VAL A 378 -9.94 16.70 34.80
CA VAL A 378 -9.46 17.81 33.95
C VAL A 378 -8.24 18.43 34.60
N GLN A 379 -7.13 18.54 33.89
CA GLN A 379 -5.88 19.14 34.36
C GLN A 379 -5.77 20.60 33.93
N SER A 380 -6.12 20.91 32.68
CA SER A 380 -6.15 22.28 32.18
C SER A 380 -7.16 22.46 31.07
N GLU A 381 -7.74 23.65 30.98
CA GLU A 381 -8.58 24.05 29.86
C GLU A 381 -8.50 25.54 29.59
N GLY A 382 -8.66 25.92 28.32
CA GLY A 382 -8.69 27.30 27.88
C GLY A 382 -8.57 27.42 26.37
N GLU A 383 -8.61 28.64 25.87
CA GLU A 383 -8.50 28.92 24.44
C GLU A 383 -7.05 29.19 24.02
N LEU A 384 -6.70 28.68 22.84
CA LEU A 384 -5.46 28.98 22.15
C LEU A 384 -5.74 29.85 20.92
N GLU A 385 -4.85 30.79 20.66
CA GLU A 385 -4.77 31.53 19.40
C GLU A 385 -3.34 31.38 18.87
N ASP A 386 -3.21 30.76 17.69
CA ASP A 386 -1.93 30.42 17.06
C ASP A 386 -0.94 29.69 17.98
N GLY A 387 -1.48 28.83 18.85
CA GLY A 387 -0.73 28.03 19.82
C GLY A 387 -0.40 28.73 21.13
N LEU A 388 -0.74 30.01 21.27
CA LEU A 388 -0.54 30.79 22.49
C LEU A 388 -1.82 30.83 23.31
N ARG A 389 -1.70 30.77 24.64
CA ARG A 389 -2.83 30.92 25.55
C ARG A 389 -3.41 32.32 25.46
N THR A 390 -4.72 32.37 25.26
CA THR A 390 -5.54 33.58 25.27
C THR A 390 -6.74 33.39 26.19
N ALA A 391 -7.32 34.51 26.62
CA ALA A 391 -8.45 34.55 27.54
C ALA A 391 -8.20 33.80 28.87
N TYR A 392 -9.27 33.39 29.54
CA TYR A 392 -9.16 32.72 30.83
C TYR A 392 -8.73 31.25 30.66
N TRP A 393 -7.76 30.83 31.46
CA TRP A 393 -7.32 29.44 31.59
C TRP A 393 -7.59 28.91 32.98
N SER A 394 -8.17 27.72 33.03
CA SER A 394 -8.37 26.96 34.26
C SER A 394 -7.31 25.88 34.36
N TYR A 395 -6.64 25.80 35.51
CA TYR A 395 -5.74 24.71 35.86
C TYR A 395 -6.25 24.06 37.13
N TYR A 396 -6.29 22.73 37.16
CA TYR A 396 -6.74 21.97 38.32
C TYR A 396 -5.60 21.12 38.85
N LYS A 397 -5.67 20.79 40.13
CA LYS A 397 -4.80 19.81 40.77
C LYS A 397 -5.39 18.41 40.56
N ALA A 398 -4.61 17.37 40.87
CA ALA A 398 -5.05 15.98 40.74
C ALA A 398 -6.27 15.64 41.64
N ASP A 399 -6.53 16.40 42.70
CA ASP A 399 -7.73 16.24 43.53
C ASP A 399 -8.97 16.94 42.94
N GLY A 400 -8.86 17.54 41.75
CA GLY A 400 -9.91 18.30 41.07
C GLY A 400 -10.07 19.74 41.56
N THR A 401 -9.31 20.18 42.57
CA THR A 401 -9.40 21.56 43.06
C THR A 401 -8.71 22.53 42.11
N LEU A 402 -9.30 23.73 41.94
CA LEU A 402 -8.71 24.78 41.12
C LEU A 402 -7.34 25.18 41.67
N ASN A 403 -6.39 25.34 40.76
CA ASN A 403 -5.06 25.86 41.03
C ASN A 403 -5.05 27.36 40.72
N GLU A 404 -5.43 28.17 41.71
CA GLU A 404 -5.52 29.64 41.59
C GLU A 404 -4.18 30.32 41.21
N LEU A 405 -3.05 29.67 41.50
CA LEU A 405 -1.73 30.20 41.17
C LEU A 405 -1.49 30.25 39.65
N TRP A 406 -2.04 29.27 38.93
CA TRP A 406 -1.86 29.11 37.49
C TRP A 406 -3.10 29.52 36.71
N SER A 407 -4.29 29.42 37.32
CA SER A 407 -5.54 29.84 36.70
C SER A 407 -5.61 31.37 36.58
N GLY A 408 -6.21 31.84 35.50
CA GLY A 408 -6.53 33.25 35.29
C GLY A 408 -6.47 33.68 33.83
N GLU A 409 -6.48 34.98 33.59
CA GLU A 409 -6.42 35.56 32.25
C GLU A 409 -5.00 35.50 31.67
N TYR A 410 -4.91 35.06 30.42
CA TYR A 410 -3.71 34.99 29.61
C TYR A 410 -3.86 35.82 28.33
N SER A 411 -2.76 36.43 27.91
CA SER A 411 -2.61 37.09 26.62
C SER A 411 -1.23 36.76 26.08
N GLU A 412 -1.16 36.18 24.88
CA GLU A 412 0.09 35.75 24.24
C GLU A 412 0.97 34.91 25.18
N ASP A 413 0.37 33.88 25.82
CA ASP A 413 1.01 33.00 26.80
C ASP A 413 1.46 33.65 28.12
N GLN A 414 1.25 34.95 28.32
CA GLN A 414 1.56 35.63 29.56
C GLN A 414 0.32 35.78 30.43
N ARG A 415 0.41 35.39 31.71
CA ARG A 415 -0.67 35.58 32.68
C ARG A 415 -0.77 37.07 33.02
N VAL A 416 -1.90 37.69 32.72
CA VAL A 416 -2.14 39.13 32.92
C VAL A 416 -2.95 39.43 34.18
N GLY A 417 -3.66 38.45 34.73
CA GLY A 417 -4.44 38.64 35.95
C GLY A 417 -5.13 37.37 36.43
N PRO A 418 -5.78 37.41 37.62
CA PRO A 418 -6.60 36.31 38.10
C PRO A 418 -7.84 36.11 37.22
N GLY A 419 -8.39 37.16 36.60
CA GLY A 419 -9.59 37.11 35.76
C GLY A 419 -10.84 36.60 36.48
N ASP A 420 -11.97 36.62 35.77
CA ASP A 420 -13.16 35.87 36.17
C ASP A 420 -13.28 34.60 35.31
N PRO A 421 -13.50 33.41 35.91
CA PRO A 421 -13.68 32.21 35.13
C PRO A 421 -14.91 32.35 34.23
N PRO A 422 -14.84 31.84 32.99
CA PRO A 422 -16.00 31.81 32.12
C PRO A 422 -17.11 31.03 32.82
N ALA A 423 -18.36 31.45 32.61
CA ALA A 423 -19.51 30.70 33.12
C ALA A 423 -19.35 29.23 32.68
N PRO A 424 -19.57 28.25 33.58
CA PRO A 424 -19.39 26.85 33.24
C PRO A 424 -20.21 26.57 31.99
N ALA A 425 -19.56 26.05 30.95
CA ALA A 425 -20.27 25.55 29.78
C ALA A 425 -21.22 24.48 30.30
N GLY A 426 -22.51 24.83 30.39
CA GLY A 426 -23.52 23.94 30.94
C GLY A 426 -23.42 22.60 30.24
N ASN A 427 -23.32 21.52 31.01
CA ASN A 427 -23.60 20.20 30.50
C ASN A 427 -24.95 20.30 29.79
N ALA A 428 -24.96 20.16 28.46
CA ALA A 428 -26.17 19.81 27.73
C ALA A 428 -26.48 18.35 28.10
N GLY A 429 -27.03 18.18 29.30
CA GLY A 429 -27.42 16.92 29.89
C GLY A 429 -28.81 17.10 30.49
N GLU A 430 -29.79 16.55 29.77
CA GLU A 430 -31.11 16.16 30.26
C GLU A 430 -31.97 17.29 30.85
N ASP A 431 -32.65 18.02 29.97
CA ASP A 431 -33.91 18.66 30.33
C ASP A 431 -34.91 17.57 30.75
N GLY A 432 -35.21 17.53 32.05
CA GLY A 432 -36.32 16.78 32.61
C GLY A 432 -37.64 17.35 32.12
N ASP A 433 -38.32 16.59 31.27
CA ASP A 433 -39.71 16.81 30.90
C ASP A 433 -40.62 16.42 32.09
N GLU A 434 -40.84 17.36 33.01
CA GLU A 434 -42.03 17.36 33.85
C GLU A 434 -43.23 17.83 33.02
N GLY A 435 -43.88 16.89 32.32
CA GLY A 435 -45.16 17.13 31.66
C GLY A 435 -46.29 17.39 32.68
N PRO A 436 -47.23 18.30 32.40
CA PRO A 436 -48.35 18.59 33.29
C PRO A 436 -49.41 17.48 33.25
N ARG A 437 -50.12 17.37 34.39
CA ARG A 437 -51.13 16.37 34.78
C ARG A 437 -52.25 16.10 33.79
#